data_AF-A0A317E8B1-F1
#
_entry.id   AF-A0A317E8B1-F1
#
_cell.length_a   1.000
_cell.length_b   1.000
_cell.length_c   1.000
_cell.angle_alpha   90.00
_cell.angle_beta   90.00
_cell.angle_gamma   90.00
#
_symmetry.space_group_name_H-M   'P 1'
#
loop_
_entity.id
_entity.type
_entity.pdbx_description
1 polymer ?
#
loop_
_entity_poly.entity_id
_entity_poly.type
_entity_poly.pdbx_seq_one_letter_code
_entity_poly.pdbx_strand_id
1 'polypeptide(L)' 'MTQRYYTLAVREDGVWAPQYGAYSRADVHEEMLDYAERHALKDLRIIVTGDGQAAIDAAIARLNAKRGAK' A
#
# COMPACT_ATOMS: atom_id res chain seq x y z
N MET A 1 -14.19 17.18 -7.24
CA MET A 1 -12.76 16.81 -7.22
C MET A 1 -12.67 15.42 -6.62
N THR A 2 -12.20 14.42 -7.37
CA THR A 2 -11.98 13.07 -6.82
C THR A 2 -10.83 13.17 -5.82
N GLN A 3 -11.10 13.06 -4.53
CA GLN A 3 -10.05 13.06 -3.51
C GLN A 3 -9.16 11.84 -3.74
N ARG A 4 -7.84 12.03 -3.67
CA ARG A 4 -6.90 10.92 -3.79
C ARG A 4 -6.95 10.10 -2.51
N TYR A 5 -7.11 8.79 -2.63
CA TYR A 5 -6.94 7.86 -1.53
C TYR A 5 -5.54 7.26 -1.61
N TYR A 6 -4.87 7.16 -0.48
CA TYR A 6 -3.53 6.61 -0.35
C TYR A 6 -3.65 5.30 0.40
N THR A 7 -2.94 4.27 -0.06
CA THR A 7 -2.90 2.96 0.59
C THR A 7 -1.45 2.59 0.87
N LEU A 8 -1.17 2.17 2.10
CA LEU A 8 0.07 1.49 2.47
C LEU A 8 -0.01 0.05 2.02
N ALA A 9 0.86 -0.32 1.08
CA ALA A 9 1.10 -1.69 0.68
C ALA A 9 2.36 -2.19 1.40
N VAL A 10 2.24 -3.34 2.04
CA VAL A 10 3.33 -4.04 2.72
C VAL A 10 3.62 -5.30 1.93
N ARG A 11 4.89 -5.66 1.80
CA ARG A 11 5.27 -6.95 1.21
C ARG A 11 5.75 -7.90 2.29
N GLU A 12 5.03 -9.00 2.43
CA GLU A 12 5.37 -10.10 3.33
C GLU A 12 5.43 -11.39 2.51
N ASP A 13 6.45 -12.22 2.76
CA ASP A 13 6.67 -13.48 2.02
C ASP A 13 6.64 -13.34 0.49
N GLY A 14 7.00 -12.17 -0.01
CA GLY A 14 6.94 -11.89 -1.43
C GLY A 14 5.51 -11.74 -1.97
N VAL A 15 4.57 -11.24 -1.19
CA VAL A 15 3.25 -10.84 -1.69
C VAL A 15 2.95 -9.45 -1.13
N TRP A 16 2.58 -8.52 -2.01
CA TRP A 16 2.06 -7.22 -1.58
C TRP A 16 0.64 -7.40 -1.07
N ALA A 17 0.36 -6.82 0.09
CA ALA A 17 -0.96 -6.74 0.71
C ALA A 17 -1.25 -5.30 1.17
N PRO A 18 -2.51 -4.86 1.17
CA PRO A 18 -2.89 -3.57 1.73
C PRO A 18 -2.92 -3.65 3.26
N GLN A 19 -2.32 -2.68 3.94
CA GLN A 19 -2.25 -2.63 5.41
C GLN A 19 -3.05 -1.47 6.00
N TYR A 20 -3.02 -0.31 5.33
CA TYR A 20 -3.69 0.89 5.82
C TYR A 20 -4.10 1.78 4.65
N GLY A 21 -5.13 2.61 4.83
CA GLY A 21 -5.52 3.59 3.81
C GLY A 21 -6.15 4.85 4.40
N ALA A 22 -5.82 6.00 3.83
CA ALA A 22 -6.38 7.29 4.21
C ALA A 22 -6.37 8.29 3.06
N TYR A 23 -7.17 9.35 3.20
CA TYR A 23 -7.18 10.49 2.27
C TYR A 23 -5.98 11.41 2.44
N SER A 24 -5.32 11.36 3.61
CA SER A 24 -4.10 12.09 3.91
C SER A 24 -2.88 11.23 3.64
N ARG A 25 -1.98 11.72 2.78
CA ARG A 25 -0.69 11.05 2.54
C ARG A 25 0.20 11.07 3.78
N ALA A 26 0.06 12.08 4.64
CA ALA A 26 0.84 12.19 5.87
C ALA A 26 0.50 11.05 6.83
N ASP A 27 -0.79 10.81 7.06
CA ASP A 27 -1.28 9.75 7.95
C ASP A 27 -0.79 8.36 7.48
N VAL A 28 -0.87 8.07 6.18
CA VAL A 28 -0.35 6.81 5.61
C VAL A 28 1.17 6.71 5.74
N HIS A 29 1.88 7.83 5.72
CA HIS A 29 3.34 7.86 5.91
C HIS A 29 3.74 7.66 7.37
N GLU A 30 3.00 8.22 8.32
CA GLU A 30 3.19 7.98 9.74
C GLU A 30 2.95 6.50 10.07
N GLU A 31 1.86 5.92 9.58
CA GLU A 31 1.59 4.48 9.70
C GLU A 31 2.69 3.64 9.05
N MET A 32 3.22 4.06 7.89
CA MET A 32 4.36 3.38 7.25
C MET A 32 5.61 3.36 8.15
N LEU A 33 5.92 4.48 8.81
CA LEU A 33 7.09 4.57 9.69
C LEU A 33 6.92 3.73 10.94
N ASP A 34 5.77 3.80 11.60
CA ASP A 34 5.44 2.99 12.77
C ASP A 34 5.48 1.49 12.43
N TYR A 35 4.88 1.11 11.29
CA TYR A 35 4.89 -0.28 10.84
C TYR A 35 6.30 -0.78 10.46
N ALA A 36 7.12 0.06 9.83
CA ALA A 36 8.52 -0.25 9.53
C ALA A 36 9.33 -0.50 10.80
N GLU A 37 9.13 0.31 11.83
CA GLU A 37 9.83 0.21 13.11
C GLU A 37 9.40 -1.06 13.87
N ARG A 38 8.09 -1.32 13.97
CA ARG A 38 7.54 -2.46 14.72
C ARG A 38 7.91 -3.81 14.13
N HIS A 39 7.93 -3.93 12.81
CA HIS A 39 8.11 -5.21 12.12
C HIS A 39 9.50 -5.36 11.48
N ALA A 40 10.38 -4.36 11.60
CA ALA A 40 11.68 -4.30 10.93
C ALA A 40 11.59 -4.55 9.40
N LEU A 41 10.44 -4.19 8.80
CA LEU A 41 10.15 -4.43 7.39
C LEU A 41 10.77 -3.34 6.52
N LYS A 42 11.29 -3.75 5.37
CA LYS A 42 11.93 -2.85 4.39
C LYS A 42 11.11 -2.66 3.13
N ASP A 43 10.24 -3.61 2.81
CA ASP A 43 9.42 -3.59 1.60
C ASP A 43 8.04 -2.99 1.88
N LEU A 44 8.01 -1.67 1.99
CA LEU A 44 6.81 -0.86 2.22
C LEU A 44 6.62 0.12 1.07
N ARG A 45 5.37 0.36 0.67
CA ARG A 45 5.08 1.27 -0.44
C ARG A 45 3.74 1.96 -0.28
N ILE A 46 3.74 3.28 -0.35
CA ILE A 46 2.51 4.06 -0.47
C ILE A 46 2.10 4.14 -1.94
N ILE A 47 0.87 3.73 -2.24
CA ILE A 47 0.27 3.82 -3.58
C ILE A 47 -0.97 4.70 -3.56
N VAL A 48 -1.30 5.28 -4.71
CA VAL A 48 -2.56 6.01 -4.90
C VAL A 48 -3.60 5.05 -5.44
N THR A 49 -4.77 5.04 -4.82
CA THR A 49 -5.89 4.13 -5.07
C THR A 49 -7.21 4.90 -5.03
N GLY A 50 -8.32 4.20 -5.28
CA GLY A 50 -9.64 4.64 -4.82
C GLY A 50 -9.88 4.14 -3.39
N ASP A 51 -10.83 4.74 -2.69
CA ASP A 51 -11.20 4.39 -1.31
C ASP A 51 -12.04 3.11 -1.20
N GLY A 52 -12.57 2.61 -2.32
CA GLY A 52 -13.27 1.33 -2.38
C GLY A 52 -12.32 0.13 -2.40
N GLN A 53 -12.70 -0.94 -1.69
CA GLN A 53 -11.92 -2.19 -1.61
C GLN A 53 -11.53 -2.75 -3.00
N ALA A 54 -12.46 -2.74 -3.96
CA ALA A 54 -12.17 -3.21 -5.33
C ALA A 54 -11.05 -2.42 -6.03
N ALA A 55 -10.94 -1.11 -5.78
CA ALA A 55 -9.89 -0.28 -6.35
C ALA A 55 -8.54 -0.56 -5.69
N ILE A 56 -8.54 -0.80 -4.38
CA ILE A 56 -7.36 -1.19 -3.60
C ILE A 56 -6.86 -2.56 -4.07
N ASP A 57 -7.73 -3.56 -4.14
CA ASP A 57 -7.40 -4.93 -4.57
C ASP A 57 -6.82 -4.93 -5.99
N ALA A 58 -7.42 -4.16 -6.91
CA ALA A 58 -6.92 -4.02 -8.27
C ALA A 58 -5.53 -3.35 -8.32
N ALA A 59 -5.22 -2.42 -7.42
CA ALA A 59 -3.91 -1.79 -7.34
C ALA A 59 -2.85 -2.74 -6.77
N ILE A 60 -3.20 -3.51 -5.74
CA ILE A 60 -2.34 -4.54 -5.14
C ILE A 60 -2.06 -5.68 -6.12
N ALA A 61 -3.09 -6.14 -6.84
CA ALA A 61 -2.94 -7.16 -7.89
C ALA A 61 -1.94 -6.72 -8.98
N ARG A 62 -2.01 -5.46 -9.43
CA ARG A 62 -1.04 -4.89 -10.38
C ARG A 62 0.38 -4.83 -9.82
N LEU A 63 0.51 -4.52 -8.53
CA LEU A 63 1.80 -4.52 -7.81
C LEU A 63 2.44 -5.91 -7.80
N ASN A 64 1.64 -6.94 -7.52
CA ASN A 64 2.09 -8.34 -7.54
C ASN A 64 2.39 -8.82 -8.98
N ALA A 65 1.56 -8.46 -9.95
CA ALA A 65 1.74 -8.86 -11.36
C ALA A 65 3.03 -8.30 -11.99
N LYS A 66 3.46 -7.08 -11.61
CA LYS A 66 4.72 -6.47 -12.09
C LYS A 66 5.97 -7.28 -11.74
N ARG A 67 5.89 -8.21 -10.78
CA ARG A 67 7.03 -9.07 -10.41
C ARG A 67 7.13 -10.35 -11.26
N GLY A 68 6.04 -10.77 -11.91
CA GLY A 68 6.04 -11.92 -12.81
C GLY A 68 6.61 -11.64 -14.20
N ALA A 69 6.93 -10.38 -14.51
CA ALA A 69 7.57 -9.98 -15.76
C ALA A 69 9.10 -9.97 -15.60
N LYS A 70 9.69 -11.16 -15.43
CA LYS A 70 11.14 -11.35 -15.62
C LYS A 70 11.43 -12.73 -16.15
#